data_AF-A0A5C6X6I2-F1
#
_entry.id   AF-A0A5C6X6I2-F1
#
_cell.length_a   1.000
_cell.length_b   1.000
_cell.length_c   1.000
_cell.angle_alpha   90.00
_cell.angle_beta   90.00
_cell.angle_gamma   90.00
#
_symmetry.space_group_name_H-M   'P 1'
#
loop_
_entity.id
_entity.type
_entity.pdbx_description
1 polymer ?
#
loop_
_entity_poly.entity_id
_entity_poly.type
_entity_poly.pdbx_seq_one_letter_code
_entity_poly.pdbx_strand_id
1 'polypeptide(L)'
;MMTGLHCGRACHRYSIDREIRMSKGDETREKMIETATRLFQSQGYAATGLKQILTESGTPRGSLYFHFPEGKEELAAEVVARHGEVFGQALEEVMNASPDAAQAAQQIVDLLARQCEATGCQTGCPVGAIAFEMANTSERLQRATREVFERWSAIFARCLSNEGMSSAEARQRAHAVICAIEGALILSRAYGDIGIFYDVRERLPALLSD
;
A
#
# COMPACT_ATOMS: atom_id res chain seq x y z
N MET A 1 28.68 -18.68 25.53
CA MET A 1 27.50 -18.28 26.32
C MET A 1 27.13 -16.87 25.94
N MET A 2 25.82 -16.66 25.82
CA MET A 2 25.05 -15.49 25.37
C MET A 2 25.69 -14.10 25.49
N THR A 3 25.43 -13.27 24.48
CA THR A 3 24.52 -12.11 24.64
C THR A 3 23.94 -11.74 23.28
N GLY A 4 22.63 -11.97 23.11
CA GLY A 4 21.87 -11.57 21.93
C GLY A 4 21.47 -10.10 21.99
N LEU A 5 21.55 -9.42 20.84
CA LEU A 5 20.98 -8.11 20.63
C LEU A 5 19.65 -8.27 19.89
N HIS A 6 18.56 -8.15 20.65
CA HIS A 6 17.21 -7.95 20.14
C HIS A 6 17.12 -6.55 19.52
N CYS A 7 17.06 -6.46 18.20
CA CYS A 7 16.61 -5.25 17.51
C CYS A 7 15.09 -5.34 17.37
N GLY A 8 14.38 -4.71 18.30
CA GLY A 8 12.93 -4.59 18.26
C GLY A 8 12.51 -3.25 18.85
N ARG A 9 11.49 -2.64 18.22
CA ARG A 9 10.75 -1.41 18.64
C ARG A 9 11.22 -0.07 18.03
N ALA A 10 11.27 0.04 16.70
CA ALA A 10 11.35 1.35 16.04
C ALA A 10 10.20 1.65 15.05
N CYS A 11 9.13 0.85 15.02
CA CYS A 11 8.00 1.09 14.10
C CYS A 11 6.63 1.28 14.78
N HIS A 12 6.59 1.44 16.11
CA HIS A 12 5.33 1.53 16.87
C HIS A 12 5.40 2.65 17.92
N ARG A 13 5.08 3.88 17.53
CA ARG A 13 4.39 4.85 18.42
C ARG A 13 4.04 6.13 17.67
N TYR A 14 2.74 6.35 17.41
CA TYR A 14 2.17 7.68 17.51
C TYR A 14 1.00 7.55 18.48
N SER A 15 1.17 8.12 19.67
CA SER A 15 0.18 8.13 20.73
C SER A 15 -0.64 9.41 20.59
N ILE A 16 -1.91 9.28 20.21
CA ILE A 16 -2.94 10.29 20.46
C ILE A 16 -3.84 9.71 21.56
N ASP A 17 -3.78 10.33 22.74
CA ASP A 17 -4.64 10.00 23.87
C ASP A 17 -6.10 10.36 23.57
N ARG A 18 -6.84 9.36 23.08
CA ARG A 18 -8.26 9.08 23.36
C ARG A 18 -8.46 7.58 23.11
N GLU A 19 -8.51 6.78 24.17
CA GLU A 19 -8.96 5.39 24.10
C GLU A 19 -10.45 5.33 23.70
N ILE A 20 -10.73 5.43 22.40
CA ILE A 20 -11.99 4.91 21.86
C ILE A 20 -11.85 3.39 21.96
N ARG A 21 -12.48 2.78 22.98
CA ARG A 21 -12.59 1.33 23.05
C ARG A 21 -13.36 0.84 21.83
N MET A 22 -12.66 0.19 20.91
CA MET A 22 -13.27 -0.49 19.77
C MET A 22 -14.26 -1.55 20.28
N SER A 23 -15.39 -1.71 19.59
CA SER A 23 -16.29 -2.82 19.91
C SER A 23 -15.63 -4.13 19.50
N LYS A 24 -16.04 -5.25 20.12
CA LYS A 24 -15.60 -6.59 19.69
C LYS A 24 -15.90 -6.87 18.21
N GLY A 25 -16.96 -6.26 17.68
CA GLY A 25 -17.30 -6.33 16.26
C GLY A 25 -16.26 -5.60 15.40
N ASP A 26 -15.87 -4.39 15.79
CA ASP A 26 -14.87 -3.61 15.06
C ASP A 26 -13.49 -4.29 15.08
N GLU A 27 -13.09 -4.85 16.22
CA GLU A 27 -11.85 -5.65 16.33
C GLU A 27 -11.89 -6.89 15.41
N THR A 28 -13.04 -7.54 15.30
CA THR A 28 -13.21 -8.72 14.43
C THR A 28 -13.13 -8.33 12.95
N ARG A 29 -13.75 -7.21 12.59
CA ARG A 29 -13.67 -6.65 11.23
C ARG A 29 -12.24 -6.27 10.86
N GLU A 30 -11.54 -5.56 11.76
CA GLU A 30 -10.17 -5.10 11.52
C GLU A 30 -9.21 -6.28 11.35
N LYS A 31 -9.29 -7.31 12.21
CA LYS A 31 -8.47 -8.53 12.05
C LYS A 31 -8.63 -9.21 10.69
N MET A 32 -9.84 -9.21 10.14
CA MET A 32 -10.09 -9.76 8.80
C MET A 32 -9.44 -8.89 7.72
N ILE A 33 -9.53 -7.57 7.83
CA ILE A 33 -8.92 -6.62 6.87
C ILE A 33 -7.41 -6.70 6.91
N GLU A 34 -6.79 -6.67 8.10
CA GLU A 34 -5.34 -6.77 8.28
C GLU A 34 -4.80 -8.09 7.72
N THR A 35 -5.47 -9.20 8.03
CA THR A 35 -5.09 -10.52 7.53
C THR A 35 -5.25 -10.61 6.02
N ALA A 36 -6.36 -10.13 5.47
CA ALA A 36 -6.60 -10.11 4.03
C ALA A 36 -5.58 -9.23 3.30
N THR A 37 -5.23 -8.06 3.86
CA THR A 37 -4.19 -7.15 3.34
C THR A 37 -2.87 -7.90 3.20
N ARG A 38 -2.36 -8.49 4.28
CA ARG A 38 -1.09 -9.24 4.26
C ARG A 38 -1.13 -10.39 3.25
N LEU A 39 -2.23 -11.13 3.18
CA LEU A 39 -2.36 -12.26 2.25
C LEU A 39 -2.41 -11.78 0.79
N PHE A 40 -3.17 -10.74 0.47
CA PHE A 40 -3.20 -10.20 -0.90
C PHE A 40 -1.83 -9.64 -1.32
N GLN A 41 -1.09 -9.00 -0.41
CA GLN A 41 0.26 -8.51 -0.68
C GLN A 41 1.28 -9.64 -0.94
N SER A 42 1.11 -10.79 -0.29
CA SER A 42 2.10 -11.87 -0.33
C SER A 42 1.83 -12.93 -1.38
N GLN A 43 0.56 -13.22 -1.68
CA GLN A 43 0.16 -14.31 -2.59
C GLN A 43 -0.88 -13.90 -3.64
N GLY A 44 -1.37 -12.66 -3.63
CA GLY A 44 -2.37 -12.18 -4.59
C GLY A 44 -3.82 -12.45 -4.18
N TYR A 45 -4.77 -11.88 -4.92
CA TYR A 45 -6.20 -11.98 -4.59
C TYR A 45 -6.71 -13.40 -4.85
N ALA A 46 -6.50 -13.96 -6.03
CA ALA A 46 -7.03 -15.23 -6.50
C ALA A 46 -6.57 -16.41 -5.63
N ALA A 47 -5.30 -16.40 -5.19
CA ALA A 47 -4.74 -17.44 -4.33
C ALA A 47 -5.27 -17.40 -2.89
N THR A 48 -5.88 -16.28 -2.47
CA THR A 48 -6.30 -16.07 -1.09
C THR A 48 -7.77 -16.46 -0.88
N GLY A 49 -8.03 -17.54 -0.16
CA GLY A 49 -9.40 -17.98 0.15
C GLY A 49 -9.97 -17.36 1.43
N LEU A 50 -11.30 -17.18 1.51
CA LEU A 50 -11.98 -16.73 2.74
C LEU A 50 -11.70 -17.65 3.94
N LYS A 51 -11.61 -18.97 3.71
CA LYS A 51 -11.26 -19.93 4.76
C LYS A 51 -9.87 -19.65 5.34
N GLN A 52 -8.90 -19.33 4.49
CA GLN A 52 -7.54 -19.01 4.90
C GLN A 52 -7.54 -17.72 5.74
N ILE A 53 -8.20 -16.66 5.25
CA ILE A 53 -8.34 -15.40 5.98
C ILE A 53 -8.91 -15.63 7.37
N LEU A 54 -10.02 -16.35 7.50
CA LEU A 54 -10.67 -16.63 8.79
C LEU A 54 -9.79 -17.45 9.75
N THR A 55 -9.02 -18.38 9.19
CA THR A 55 -8.12 -19.23 9.99
C THR A 55 -6.97 -18.40 10.53
N GLU A 56 -6.34 -17.57 9.69
CA GLU A 56 -5.18 -16.76 10.06
C GLU A 56 -5.55 -15.52 10.90
N SER A 57 -6.76 -14.97 10.73
CA SER A 57 -7.28 -13.88 11.56
C SER A 57 -7.79 -14.35 12.93
N GLY A 58 -8.01 -15.67 13.09
CA GLY A 58 -8.66 -16.25 14.25
C GLY A 58 -10.13 -15.85 14.41
N THR A 59 -10.79 -15.43 13.33
CA THR A 59 -12.19 -14.97 13.38
C THR A 59 -13.19 -16.08 13.03
N PRO A 60 -14.32 -16.20 13.76
CA PRO A 60 -15.33 -17.21 13.46
C PRO A 60 -15.94 -17.02 12.07
N ARG A 61 -16.26 -18.14 11.39
CA ARG A 61 -16.90 -18.10 10.05
C ARG A 61 -18.22 -17.33 10.05
N GLY A 62 -18.99 -17.37 11.13
CA GLY A 62 -20.24 -16.61 11.27
C GLY A 62 -20.03 -15.10 11.24
N SER A 63 -18.89 -14.61 11.73
CA SER A 63 -18.56 -13.17 11.73
C SER A 63 -18.28 -12.64 10.33
N LEU A 64 -17.84 -13.49 9.39
CA LEU A 64 -17.61 -13.05 8.01
C LEU A 64 -18.88 -12.49 7.39
N TYR A 65 -19.97 -13.25 7.43
CA TYR A 65 -21.24 -12.84 6.80
C TYR A 65 -21.95 -11.72 7.56
N PHE A 66 -21.55 -11.47 8.81
CA PHE A 66 -22.01 -10.30 9.56
C PHE A 66 -21.29 -9.03 9.12
N HIS A 67 -19.97 -9.08 8.88
CA HIS A 67 -19.16 -7.90 8.54
C HIS A 67 -19.01 -7.65 7.03
N PHE A 68 -19.05 -8.72 6.24
CA PHE A 68 -18.84 -8.75 4.79
C PHE A 68 -19.88 -9.69 4.16
N PRO A 69 -21.18 -9.35 4.19
CA PRO A 69 -22.26 -10.18 3.65
C PRO A 69 -22.10 -10.52 2.16
N GLU A 70 -21.45 -9.64 1.39
CA GLU A 70 -21.14 -9.87 -0.04
C GLU A 70 -19.81 -10.64 -0.23
N GLY A 71 -19.17 -11.06 0.87
CA GLY A 71 -18.06 -11.98 0.89
C GLY A 71 -16.72 -11.35 0.48
N LYS A 72 -15.96 -12.08 -0.34
CA LYS A 72 -14.54 -11.78 -0.58
C LYS A 72 -14.33 -10.48 -1.35
N GLU A 73 -15.20 -10.14 -2.30
CA GLU A 73 -15.09 -8.89 -3.06
C GLU A 73 -15.33 -7.67 -2.19
N GLU A 74 -16.27 -7.73 -1.25
CA GLU A 74 -16.51 -6.65 -0.30
C GLU A 74 -15.33 -6.45 0.64
N LEU A 75 -14.80 -7.55 1.21
CA LEU A 75 -13.59 -7.51 2.01
C LEU A 75 -12.39 -6.97 1.23
N ALA A 76 -12.22 -7.35 -0.04
CA ALA A 76 -11.14 -6.84 -0.87
C ALA A 76 -11.29 -5.37 -1.25
N ALA A 77 -12.52 -4.90 -1.51
CA ALA A 77 -12.78 -3.48 -1.71
C ALA A 77 -12.44 -2.67 -0.46
N GLU A 78 -12.75 -3.19 0.73
CA GLU A 78 -12.36 -2.56 2.00
C GLU A 78 -10.84 -2.54 2.19
N VAL A 79 -10.14 -3.64 1.87
CA VAL A 79 -8.66 -3.68 1.88
C VAL A 79 -8.08 -2.63 0.95
N VAL A 80 -8.61 -2.52 -0.28
CA VAL A 80 -8.16 -1.51 -1.25
C VAL A 80 -8.37 -0.10 -0.69
N ALA A 81 -9.56 0.20 -0.16
CA ALA A 81 -9.88 1.51 0.39
C ALA A 81 -8.98 1.85 1.59
N ARG A 82 -8.83 0.93 2.54
CA ARG A 82 -8.01 1.12 3.75
C ARG A 82 -6.53 1.28 3.43
N HIS A 83 -5.99 0.39 2.59
CA HIS A 83 -4.60 0.48 2.16
C HIS A 83 -4.35 1.76 1.36
N GLY A 84 -5.29 2.09 0.47
CA GLY A 84 -5.32 3.34 -0.27
C GLY A 84 -5.23 4.57 0.64
N GLU A 85 -6.00 4.58 1.72
CA GLU A 85 -6.05 5.68 2.70
C GLU A 85 -4.73 5.80 3.44
N VAL A 86 -4.24 4.69 4.02
CA VAL A 86 -3.00 4.67 4.79
C VAL A 86 -1.80 5.10 3.94
N PHE A 87 -1.68 4.55 2.72
CA PHE A 87 -0.59 4.96 1.83
C PHE A 87 -0.79 6.40 1.34
N GLY A 88 -2.02 6.81 1.04
CA GLY A 88 -2.33 8.19 0.66
C GLY A 88 -1.93 9.21 1.72
N GLN A 89 -2.22 8.94 3.00
CA GLN A 89 -1.79 9.77 4.13
C GLN A 89 -0.26 9.83 4.21
N ALA A 90 0.43 8.70 4.09
CA ALA A 90 1.89 8.68 4.07
C ALA A 90 2.48 9.49 2.90
N LEU A 91 1.86 9.43 1.71
CA LEU A 91 2.25 10.26 0.57
C LEU A 91 2.09 11.76 0.92
N GLU A 92 0.95 12.16 1.46
CA GLU A 92 0.71 13.57 1.82
C GLU A 92 1.65 14.07 2.90
N GLU A 93 1.91 13.28 3.94
CA GLU A 93 2.87 13.60 4.99
C GLU A 93 4.28 13.83 4.43
N VAL A 94 4.77 12.92 3.57
CA VAL A 94 6.10 13.04 2.96
C VAL A 94 6.17 14.22 2.00
N MET A 95 5.13 14.46 1.19
CA MET A 95 5.06 15.60 0.29
C MET A 95 5.12 16.93 1.04
N ASN A 96 4.39 17.06 2.14
CA ASN A 96 4.36 18.27 2.96
C ASN A 96 5.67 18.51 3.73
N ALA A 97 6.41 17.44 4.05
CA ALA A 97 7.68 17.53 4.77
C ALA A 97 8.91 17.67 3.86
N SER A 98 8.74 17.53 2.54
CA SER A 98 9.82 17.57 1.56
C SER A 98 9.89 18.92 0.84
N PRO A 99 11.08 19.34 0.39
CA PRO A 99 11.23 20.62 -0.30
C PRO A 99 10.70 20.60 -1.75
N ASP A 100 10.66 19.43 -2.38
CA ASP A 100 10.20 19.22 -3.77
C ASP A 100 9.67 17.78 -3.96
N ALA A 101 8.95 17.56 -5.06
CA ALA A 101 8.33 16.30 -5.42
C ALA A 101 9.35 15.18 -5.66
N ALA A 102 10.54 15.52 -6.16
CA ALA A 102 11.59 14.53 -6.41
C ALA A 102 12.13 13.93 -5.12
N GLN A 103 12.46 14.78 -4.14
CA GLN A 103 12.88 14.36 -2.81
C GLN A 103 11.77 13.61 -2.07
N ALA A 104 10.52 14.07 -2.18
CA ALA A 104 9.39 13.35 -1.62
C ALA A 104 9.25 11.93 -2.20
N ALA A 105 9.31 11.80 -3.53
CA ALA A 105 9.23 10.52 -4.21
C ALA A 105 10.39 9.59 -3.80
N GLN A 106 11.61 10.13 -3.65
CA GLN A 106 12.76 9.37 -3.17
C GLN A 106 12.56 8.86 -1.74
N GLN A 107 12.02 9.68 -0.84
CA GLN A 107 11.71 9.27 0.53
C GLN A 107 10.62 8.20 0.60
N ILE A 108 9.61 8.27 -0.26
CA ILE A 108 8.57 7.23 -0.39
C ILE A 108 9.20 5.92 -0.85
N VAL A 109 10.08 5.96 -1.85
CA VAL A 109 10.83 4.78 -2.31
C VAL A 109 11.71 4.21 -1.20
N ASP A 110 12.38 5.06 -0.40
CA ASP A 110 13.16 4.61 0.75
C ASP A 110 12.30 3.94 1.83
N LEU A 111 11.08 4.42 2.06
CA LEU A 111 10.11 3.79 2.98
C LEU A 111 9.70 2.41 2.49
N LEU A 112 9.40 2.27 1.20
CA LEU A 112 9.03 0.99 0.60
C LEU A 112 10.20 0.02 0.54
N ALA A 113 11.42 0.49 0.29
CA ALA A 113 12.64 -0.32 0.35
C ALA A 113 12.81 -0.95 1.74
N ARG A 114 12.67 -0.16 2.82
CA ARG A 114 12.73 -0.67 4.21
C ARG A 114 11.67 -1.73 4.49
N GLN A 115 10.46 -1.58 3.93
CA GLN A 115 9.40 -2.58 4.06
C GLN A 115 9.71 -3.86 3.26
N CYS A 116 10.30 -3.73 2.06
CA CYS A 116 10.80 -4.85 1.27
C CYS A 116 11.86 -5.63 2.08
N GLU A 117 12.84 -4.93 2.65
CA GLU A 117 13.91 -5.54 3.45
C GLU A 117 13.36 -6.34 4.62
N ALA A 118 12.45 -5.73 5.41
CA ALA A 118 11.84 -6.36 6.57
C ALA A 118 11.03 -7.63 6.24
N THR A 119 10.63 -7.80 4.98
CA THR A 119 9.81 -8.92 4.50
C THR A 119 10.56 -9.85 3.56
N GLY A 120 11.86 -9.64 3.34
CA GLY A 120 12.64 -10.40 2.35
C GLY A 120 12.09 -10.24 0.92
N CYS A 121 11.52 -9.07 0.61
CA CYS A 121 10.87 -8.72 -0.65
C CYS A 121 9.70 -9.64 -1.03
N GLN A 122 8.97 -10.12 -0.02
CA GLN A 122 7.78 -10.95 -0.18
C GLN A 122 6.46 -10.20 -0.09
N THR A 123 6.48 -8.87 0.06
CA THR A 123 5.28 -8.03 0.17
C THR A 123 5.18 -7.09 -1.03
N GLY A 124 4.07 -7.16 -1.76
CA GLY A 124 3.72 -6.23 -2.85
C GLY A 124 2.64 -5.21 -2.46
N CYS A 125 2.09 -4.54 -3.47
CA CYS A 125 0.92 -3.66 -3.31
C CYS A 125 -0.37 -4.49 -3.45
N PRO A 126 -1.29 -4.46 -2.46
CA PRO A 126 -2.55 -5.20 -2.56
C PRO A 126 -3.49 -4.55 -3.59
N VAL A 127 -3.42 -3.23 -3.77
CA VAL A 127 -4.19 -2.50 -4.78
C VAL A 127 -3.74 -2.90 -6.18
N GLY A 128 -2.43 -2.94 -6.42
CA GLY A 128 -1.83 -3.42 -7.68
C GLY A 128 -2.17 -4.88 -7.97
N ALA A 129 -2.05 -5.77 -6.98
CA ALA A 129 -2.41 -7.19 -7.14
C ALA A 129 -3.89 -7.37 -7.54
N ILE A 130 -4.81 -6.72 -6.84
CA ILE A 130 -6.24 -6.78 -7.13
C ILE A 130 -6.55 -6.15 -8.49
N ALA A 131 -5.95 -5.01 -8.82
CA ALA A 131 -6.15 -4.35 -10.11
C ALA A 131 -5.72 -5.26 -11.27
N PHE A 132 -4.56 -5.91 -11.15
CA PHE A 132 -4.05 -6.80 -12.18
C PHE A 132 -4.92 -8.04 -12.37
N GLU A 133 -5.42 -8.62 -11.28
CA GLU A 133 -6.19 -9.87 -11.34
C GLU A 133 -7.67 -9.68 -11.67
N MET A 134 -8.28 -8.56 -11.27
CA MET A 134 -9.74 -8.39 -11.25
C MET A 134 -10.28 -7.27 -12.16
N ALA A 135 -9.42 -6.48 -12.81
CA ALA A 135 -9.86 -5.32 -13.60
C ALA A 135 -10.93 -5.63 -14.67
N ASN A 136 -10.98 -6.86 -15.20
CA ASN A 136 -11.93 -7.24 -16.26
C ASN A 136 -13.03 -8.22 -15.78
N THR A 137 -13.07 -8.54 -14.49
CA THR A 137 -13.95 -9.59 -13.94
C THR A 137 -14.81 -9.11 -12.78
N SER A 138 -14.46 -8.01 -12.10
CA SER A 138 -15.28 -7.37 -11.06
C SER A 138 -15.29 -5.86 -11.24
N GLU A 139 -16.44 -5.29 -11.60
CA GLU A 139 -16.63 -3.83 -11.68
C GLU A 139 -16.41 -3.14 -10.34
N ARG A 140 -16.76 -3.81 -9.23
CA ARG A 140 -16.56 -3.30 -7.87
C ARG A 140 -15.08 -3.11 -7.58
N LEU A 141 -14.27 -4.14 -7.83
CA LEU A 141 -12.84 -4.09 -7.54
C LEU A 141 -12.08 -3.21 -8.55
N GLN A 142 -12.51 -3.20 -9.82
CA GLN A 142 -12.00 -2.26 -10.81
C GLN A 142 -12.21 -0.80 -10.37
N ARG A 143 -13.41 -0.47 -9.85
CA ARG A 143 -13.72 0.87 -9.35
C ARG A 143 -12.88 1.23 -8.13
N ALA A 144 -12.84 0.34 -7.13
CA ALA A 144 -12.09 0.59 -5.89
C ALA A 144 -10.59 0.84 -6.17
N THR A 145 -9.98 0.03 -7.04
CA THR A 145 -8.56 0.19 -7.38
C THR A 145 -8.30 1.44 -8.21
N ARG A 146 -9.19 1.78 -9.16
CA ARG A 146 -9.14 3.03 -9.92
C ARG A 146 -9.14 4.25 -9.01
N GLU A 147 -10.09 4.34 -8.09
CA GLU A 147 -10.23 5.47 -7.16
C GLU A 147 -8.94 5.68 -6.35
N VAL A 148 -8.32 4.59 -5.89
CA VAL A 148 -7.07 4.65 -5.13
C VAL A 148 -5.89 5.12 -5.98
N PHE A 149 -5.69 4.57 -7.19
CA PHE A 149 -4.62 5.00 -8.08
C PHE A 149 -4.79 6.45 -8.55
N GLU A 150 -6.03 6.88 -8.84
CA GLU A 150 -6.35 8.27 -9.16
C GLU A 150 -5.99 9.20 -8.01
N ARG A 151 -6.33 8.83 -6.76
CA ARG A 151 -5.97 9.61 -5.58
C ARG A 151 -4.47 9.71 -5.38
N TRP A 152 -3.73 8.61 -5.42
CA TRP A 152 -2.28 8.63 -5.25
C TRP A 152 -1.60 9.47 -6.34
N SER A 153 -2.03 9.32 -7.59
CA SER A 153 -1.52 10.13 -8.71
C SER A 153 -1.84 11.61 -8.54
N ALA A 154 -3.03 11.95 -8.04
CA ALA A 154 -3.42 13.33 -7.78
C ALA A 154 -2.56 14.02 -6.72
N ILE A 155 -2.07 13.28 -5.72
CA ILE A 155 -1.15 13.82 -4.69
C ILE A 155 0.18 14.26 -5.34
N PHE A 156 0.81 13.40 -6.14
CA PHE A 156 2.02 13.75 -6.89
C PHE A 156 1.78 14.90 -7.87
N ALA A 157 0.70 14.83 -8.65
CA ALA A 157 0.40 15.85 -9.65
C ALA A 157 0.15 17.23 -9.01
N ARG A 158 -0.47 17.27 -7.82
CA ARG A 158 -0.64 18.50 -7.06
C ARG A 158 0.69 19.09 -6.61
N CYS A 159 1.61 18.26 -6.12
CA CYS A 159 2.96 18.72 -5.72
C CYS A 159 3.69 19.32 -6.92
N LEU A 160 3.75 18.60 -8.04
CA LEU A 160 4.40 19.06 -9.27
C LEU A 160 3.77 20.34 -9.83
N SER A 161 2.44 20.48 -9.75
CA SER A 161 1.76 21.70 -10.18
C SER A 161 2.12 22.90 -9.31
N ASN A 162 2.32 22.70 -7.99
CA ASN A 162 2.77 23.75 -7.08
C ASN A 162 4.21 24.19 -7.37
N GLU A 163 5.02 23.33 -7.98
CA GLU A 163 6.36 23.63 -8.46
C GLU A 163 6.38 24.34 -9.83
N GLY A 164 5.21 24.61 -10.41
CA GLY A 164 5.06 25.39 -11.65
C GLY A 164 4.80 24.54 -12.90
N MET A 165 4.73 23.22 -12.78
CA MET A 165 4.46 22.32 -13.90
C MET A 165 3.01 22.46 -14.39
N SER A 166 2.80 22.32 -15.71
CA SER A 166 1.43 22.32 -16.26
C SER A 166 0.61 21.14 -15.73
N SER A 167 -0.69 21.32 -15.53
CA SER A 167 -1.56 20.23 -15.03
C SER A 167 -1.50 18.95 -15.89
N ALA A 168 -1.36 19.11 -17.21
CA ALA A 168 -1.24 17.97 -18.14
C ALA A 168 0.05 17.19 -17.92
N GLU A 169 1.17 17.90 -17.77
CA GLU A 169 2.49 17.30 -17.55
C GLU A 169 2.63 16.72 -16.14
N ALA A 170 2.18 17.45 -15.12
CA ALA A 170 2.17 16.99 -13.73
C ALA A 170 1.43 15.66 -13.57
N ARG A 171 0.30 15.50 -14.29
CA ARG A 171 -0.44 14.23 -14.33
C ARG A 171 0.35 13.11 -15.01
N GLN A 172 1.01 13.38 -16.14
CA GLN A 172 1.82 12.37 -16.84
C GLN A 172 3.00 11.89 -15.97
N ARG A 173 3.70 12.84 -15.34
CA ARG A 173 4.83 12.60 -14.44
C ARG A 173 4.40 11.86 -13.18
N ALA A 174 3.26 12.22 -12.59
CA ALA A 174 2.67 11.49 -11.46
C ALA A 174 2.39 10.03 -11.80
N HIS A 175 1.80 9.74 -12.97
CA HIS A 175 1.62 8.36 -13.42
C HIS A 175 2.96 7.64 -13.59
N ALA A 176 3.96 8.29 -14.16
CA ALA A 176 5.29 7.69 -14.32
C ALA A 176 5.92 7.31 -12.97
N VAL A 177 5.76 8.14 -11.93
CA VAL A 177 6.24 7.82 -10.58
C VAL A 177 5.49 6.63 -9.99
N ILE A 178 4.15 6.60 -10.09
CA ILE A 178 3.37 5.44 -9.62
C ILE A 178 3.78 4.15 -10.35
N CYS A 179 3.97 4.22 -11.68
CA CYS A 179 4.47 3.09 -12.47
C CYS A 179 5.87 2.64 -12.00
N ALA A 180 6.77 3.58 -11.70
CA ALA A 180 8.11 3.25 -11.21
C ALA A 180 8.08 2.58 -9.83
N ILE A 181 7.23 3.06 -8.92
CA ILE A 181 7.05 2.49 -7.58
C ILE A 181 6.44 1.07 -7.66
N GLU A 182 5.35 0.90 -8.39
CA GLU A 182 4.70 -0.41 -8.56
C GLU A 182 5.61 -1.39 -9.31
N GLY A 183 6.35 -0.91 -10.31
CA GLY A 183 7.36 -1.68 -11.01
C GLY A 183 8.49 -2.14 -10.09
N ALA A 184 8.95 -1.29 -9.16
CA ALA A 184 9.97 -1.65 -8.18
C ALA A 184 9.50 -2.76 -7.25
N LEU A 185 8.24 -2.73 -6.79
CA LEU A 185 7.65 -3.80 -5.98
C LEU A 185 7.63 -5.14 -6.73
N ILE A 186 7.30 -5.13 -8.02
CA ILE A 186 7.28 -6.34 -8.86
C ILE A 186 8.70 -6.87 -9.11
N LEU A 187 9.61 -6.01 -9.55
CA LEU A 187 10.96 -6.40 -9.94
C LEU A 187 11.81 -6.83 -8.73
N SER A 188 11.70 -6.13 -7.59
CA SER A 188 12.39 -6.52 -6.36
C SER A 188 11.97 -7.92 -5.89
N ARG A 189 10.68 -8.24 -5.99
CA ARG A 189 10.17 -9.59 -5.71
C ARG A 189 10.67 -10.62 -6.73
N ALA A 190 10.62 -10.30 -8.02
CA ALA A 190 11.01 -11.22 -9.08
C ALA A 190 12.50 -11.58 -9.01
N TYR A 191 13.35 -10.62 -8.64
CA TYR A 191 14.79 -10.81 -8.52
C TYR A 191 15.25 -11.17 -7.12
N GLY A 192 14.40 -11.00 -6.10
CA GLY A 192 14.81 -11.10 -4.71
C GLY A 192 15.85 -10.04 -4.33
N ASP A 193 15.75 -8.86 -4.95
CA ASP A 193 16.76 -7.81 -4.85
C ASP A 193 16.13 -6.45 -4.49
N ILE A 194 16.50 -5.93 -3.32
CA ILE A 194 16.11 -4.59 -2.87
C ILE A 194 16.79 -3.47 -3.66
N GLY A 195 17.92 -3.77 -4.33
CA GLY A 195 18.67 -2.87 -5.21
C GLY A 195 17.79 -2.12 -6.21
N ILE A 196 16.73 -2.77 -6.68
CA ILE A 196 15.74 -2.21 -7.59
C ILE A 196 15.07 -0.93 -7.06
N PHE A 197 14.79 -0.84 -5.76
CA PHE A 197 14.24 0.40 -5.20
C PHE A 197 15.26 1.53 -5.27
N TYR A 198 16.54 1.25 -5.04
CA TYR A 198 17.60 2.25 -5.11
C TYR A 198 17.87 2.70 -6.55
N ASP A 199 17.81 1.78 -7.52
CA ASP A 199 17.88 2.13 -8.95
C ASP A 199 16.74 3.08 -9.34
N VAL A 200 15.51 2.80 -8.90
CA VAL A 200 14.36 3.69 -9.13
C VAL A 200 14.55 5.03 -8.44
N ARG A 201 15.00 5.02 -7.17
CA ARG A 201 15.29 6.23 -6.38
C ARG A 201 16.25 7.18 -7.09
N GLU A 202 17.30 6.65 -7.70
CA GLU A 202 18.28 7.45 -8.46
C GLU A 202 17.69 8.08 -9.72
N ARG A 203 16.68 7.45 -10.32
CA ARG A 203 16.06 7.92 -11.57
C ARG A 203 14.88 8.88 -11.36
N LEU A 204 14.29 8.91 -10.16
CA LEU A 204 13.16 9.77 -9.86
C LEU A 204 13.39 11.26 -10.16
N PRO A 205 14.54 11.88 -9.85
CA PRO A 205 14.78 13.29 -10.20
C PRO A 205 14.66 13.54 -11.71
N ALA A 206 15.22 12.67 -12.54
CA ALA A 206 15.14 12.80 -14.00
C ALA A 206 13.72 12.51 -14.54
N LEU A 207 12.95 11.67 -13.84
CA LEU A 207 11.55 11.44 -14.17
C LEU A 207 10.65 12.61 -13.81
N LEU A 208 11.06 13.50 -12.89
CA LEU A 208 10.25 14.58 -12.35
C LEU A 208 10.73 15.98 -12.73
N SER A 209 11.93 16.10 -13.30
CA SER A 209 12.42 17.34 -13.89
C SER A 209 11.89 17.56 -15.32
N ASP A 210 11.94 18.81 -15.76
CA ASP A 210 11.74 19.22 -17.16
C ASP A 210 12.70 18.51 -18.12
#